data_AF-A0A1Q9PDL8-F1
#
_entry.id   AF-A0A1Q9PDL8-F1
#
_cell.length_a   1.000
_cell.length_b   1.000
_cell.length_c   1.000
_cell.angle_alpha   90.00
_cell.angle_beta   90.00
_cell.angle_gamma   90.00
#
_symmetry.space_group_name_H-M   'P 1'
#
loop_
_entity.id
_entity.type
_entity.pdbx_description
1 polymer ?
#
loop_
_entity_poly.entity_id
_entity_poly.type
_entity_poly.pdbx_seq_one_letter_code
_entity_poly.pdbx_strand_id
1 'polypeptide(L)'
;MTSPNLDSEEEEIEILIEELEDDSDDFFKSTDHKKQDLDIKETNISDSYETIELVETQSEEIQEDEILKITSSQEIEEIIFDYNTTSKNKDRTKIIDKIATFLPNNVLEELLKEIAFQDSYTLCRAKAVSLLGDKADTPEIKRLLIQKLDDSSPKVRLWTVWSLRTIVYDPEVYEALIKKIKYFEKSKRVNLWIIRSLSDQIDDKTIQDTFIHLLKQKPDNETRKLLLFYLLQKSNDEDMATELSFYMLKEVNREIRKEIVKKLVLLDFEDVRYSLEKLYKKERDEEIKDLIYPTS
;
A
#
# COMPACT_ATOMS: atom_id res chain seq x y z
N MET A 1 -17.72 47.92 -20.03
CA MET A 1 -16.52 47.24 -19.49
C MET A 1 -16.88 46.84 -18.07
N THR A 2 -17.47 45.66 -17.93
CA THR A 2 -17.86 45.07 -16.64
C THR A 2 -16.70 44.19 -16.18
N SER A 3 -16.15 44.51 -15.01
CA SER A 3 -15.10 43.75 -14.36
C SER A 3 -15.54 42.29 -14.11
N PRO A 4 -14.65 41.30 -14.20
CA PRO A 4 -14.97 39.93 -13.79
C PRO A 4 -15.16 39.89 -12.28
N ASN A 5 -16.17 39.14 -11.85
CA ASN A 5 -16.55 38.96 -10.46
C ASN A 5 -15.52 38.04 -9.78
N LEU A 6 -14.59 38.61 -9.01
CA LEU A 6 -13.54 37.87 -8.29
C LEU A 6 -14.11 36.99 -7.17
N ASP A 7 -15.33 37.27 -6.70
CA ASP A 7 -15.96 36.54 -5.59
C ASP A 7 -16.37 35.10 -5.98
N SER A 8 -16.51 34.77 -7.28
CA SER A 8 -16.86 33.39 -7.71
C SER A 8 -15.66 32.45 -7.87
N GLU A 9 -14.45 33.00 -8.02
CA GLU A 9 -13.21 32.19 -8.11
C GLU A 9 -12.68 31.84 -6.71
N GLU A 10 -12.92 32.67 -5.70
CA GLU A 10 -12.55 32.36 -4.30
C GLU A 10 -13.44 31.25 -3.71
N GLU A 11 -14.74 31.22 -4.03
CA GLU A 11 -15.66 30.14 -3.61
C GLU A 11 -15.33 28.78 -4.27
N GLU A 12 -14.88 28.77 -5.54
CA GLU A 12 -14.44 27.54 -6.21
C GLU A 12 -13.11 26.99 -5.65
N ILE A 13 -12.22 27.87 -5.18
CA ILE A 13 -10.96 27.48 -4.54
C ILE A 13 -11.20 26.98 -3.11
N GLU A 14 -12.15 27.55 -2.37
CA GLU A 14 -12.49 27.11 -1.01
C GLU A 14 -13.13 25.70 -1.01
N ILE A 15 -13.96 25.38 -2.02
CA ILE A 15 -14.51 24.03 -2.22
C ILE A 15 -13.43 23.00 -2.61
N LEU A 16 -12.41 23.43 -3.38
CA LEU A 16 -11.27 22.58 -3.74
C LEU A 16 -10.30 22.33 -2.57
N ILE A 17 -10.24 23.25 -1.60
CA ILE A 17 -9.43 23.10 -0.38
C ILE A 17 -10.14 22.22 0.64
N GLU A 18 -11.47 22.31 0.80
CA GLU A 18 -12.23 21.39 1.66
C GLU A 18 -12.15 19.91 1.20
N GLU A 19 -12.05 19.63 -0.12
CA GLU A 19 -11.85 18.25 -0.60
C GLU A 19 -10.43 17.70 -0.38
N LEU A 20 -9.46 18.55 -0.03
CA LEU A 20 -8.10 18.15 0.34
C LEU A 20 -7.91 17.97 1.85
N GLU A 21 -8.83 18.47 2.68
CA GLU A 21 -8.75 18.43 4.15
C GLU A 21 -9.71 17.42 4.81
N ASP A 22 -10.59 16.73 4.06
CA ASP A 22 -11.36 15.60 4.59
C ASP A 22 -10.50 14.33 4.68
N ASP A 23 -9.45 14.45 5.51
CA ASP A 23 -8.57 13.41 6.06
C ASP A 23 -9.31 12.58 7.14
N SER A 24 -10.63 12.39 6.99
CA SER A 24 -11.35 11.42 7.81
C SER A 24 -11.13 10.01 7.24
N ASP A 25 -10.24 9.29 7.91
CA ASP A 25 -9.83 7.89 7.76
C ASP A 25 -10.97 6.83 7.78
N ASP A 26 -12.23 7.19 7.54
CA ASP A 26 -13.36 6.27 7.70
C ASP A 26 -13.46 5.23 6.57
N PHE A 27 -12.84 5.46 5.41
CA PHE A 27 -12.87 4.49 4.32
C PHE A 27 -11.89 3.30 4.53
N PHE A 28 -10.82 3.47 5.32
CA PHE A 28 -9.90 2.37 5.64
C PHE A 28 -10.40 1.49 6.79
N LYS A 29 -11.32 1.97 7.62
CA LYS A 29 -11.82 1.22 8.79
C LYS A 29 -12.87 0.15 8.45
N SER A 30 -13.56 0.25 7.31
CA SER A 30 -14.73 -0.60 7.02
C SER A 30 -14.43 -1.91 6.29
N THR A 31 -13.18 -2.15 5.86
CA THR A 31 -12.81 -3.36 5.07
C THR A 31 -11.83 -4.29 5.79
N ASP A 32 -11.52 -4.04 7.08
CA ASP A 32 -10.61 -4.84 7.91
C ASP A 32 -11.30 -6.07 8.56
N HIS A 33 -12.29 -6.67 7.88
CA HIS A 33 -12.93 -7.92 8.31
C HIS A 33 -12.33 -9.12 7.59
N LYS A 34 -11.11 -9.49 8.02
CA LYS A 34 -10.59 -10.87 8.13
C LYS A 34 -9.13 -10.81 8.63
N LYS A 35 -8.95 -10.41 9.90
CA LYS A 35 -7.77 -10.82 10.67
C LYS A 35 -8.04 -12.22 11.21
N GLN A 36 -7.35 -13.21 10.67
CA GLN A 36 -7.07 -14.44 11.41
C GLN A 36 -5.99 -14.07 12.43
N ASP A 37 -6.39 -13.93 13.69
CA ASP A 37 -5.48 -13.75 14.81
C ASP A 37 -4.61 -15.02 14.93
N LEU A 38 -3.39 -14.97 14.40
CA LEU A 38 -2.33 -15.90 14.76
C LEU A 38 -1.70 -15.42 16.07
N ASP A 39 -2.37 -15.77 17.16
CA ASP A 39 -1.88 -15.62 18.52
C ASP A 39 -0.78 -16.69 18.74
N ILE A 40 0.48 -16.36 18.42
CA ILE A 40 1.64 -17.21 18.73
C ILE A 40 1.86 -17.15 20.24
N LYS A 41 1.29 -18.12 20.95
CA LYS A 41 1.72 -18.46 22.32
C LYS A 41 2.83 -19.50 22.23
N GLU A 42 4.03 -19.08 22.59
CA GLU A 42 5.14 -19.95 22.94
C GLU A 42 4.68 -20.97 23.99
N THR A 43 4.61 -22.24 23.61
CA THR A 43 4.55 -23.34 24.58
C THR A 43 5.52 -24.44 24.15
N ASN A 44 6.38 -24.80 25.10
CA ASN A 44 7.39 -25.85 25.03
C ASN A 44 6.79 -27.18 24.54
N ILE A 45 7.31 -27.71 23.44
CA ILE A 45 7.04 -29.09 23.01
C ILE A 45 8.17 -29.98 23.58
N SER A 46 7.80 -30.79 24.57
CA SER A 46 8.55 -31.93 25.08
C SER A 46 7.67 -33.17 24.86
N ASP A 47 8.16 -34.09 24.04
CA ASP A 47 7.90 -35.53 23.97
C ASP A 47 6.55 -36.08 24.46
N SER A 48 5.75 -36.62 23.54
CA SER A 48 5.36 -38.04 23.52
C SER A 48 4.34 -38.33 22.41
N TYR A 49 4.61 -39.41 21.67
CA TYR A 49 3.72 -39.97 20.67
C TYR A 49 2.64 -40.81 21.37
N GLU A 50 1.38 -40.38 21.31
CA GLU A 50 0.24 -41.27 21.52
C GLU A 50 -0.72 -41.17 20.33
N THR A 51 -0.90 -42.32 19.69
CA THR A 51 -1.80 -42.66 18.62
C THR A 51 -3.25 -42.32 19.01
N ILE A 52 -3.93 -41.45 18.25
CA ILE A 52 -5.38 -41.24 18.37
C ILE A 52 -6.04 -41.74 17.08
N GLU A 53 -6.95 -42.68 17.28
CA GLU A 53 -7.78 -43.35 16.28
C GLU A 53 -8.57 -42.36 15.42
N LEU A 54 -8.59 -42.63 14.12
CA LEU A 54 -9.49 -42.05 13.13
C LEU A 54 -10.94 -42.39 13.50
N VAL A 55 -11.64 -41.45 14.14
CA VAL A 55 -13.10 -41.42 14.15
C VAL A 55 -13.53 -40.61 12.94
N GLU A 56 -13.93 -41.32 11.88
CA GLU A 56 -14.65 -40.75 10.73
C GLU A 56 -15.97 -40.16 11.22
N THR A 57 -15.99 -38.85 11.50
CA THR A 57 -17.24 -38.09 11.52
C THR A 57 -17.47 -37.55 10.12
N GLN A 58 -18.45 -38.13 9.43
CA GLN A 58 -19.10 -37.54 8.26
C GLN A 58 -19.65 -36.17 8.65
N SER A 59 -18.87 -35.11 8.43
CA SER A 59 -19.36 -33.75 8.44
C SER A 59 -19.83 -33.43 7.04
N GLU A 60 -21.15 -33.32 6.91
CA GLU A 60 -21.88 -32.88 5.73
C GLU A 60 -21.15 -31.73 5.01
N GLU A 61 -20.89 -31.92 3.71
CA GLU A 61 -20.50 -30.86 2.79
C GLU A 61 -21.53 -29.73 2.90
N ILE A 62 -21.15 -28.64 3.57
CA ILE A 62 -21.86 -27.37 3.42
C ILE A 62 -21.53 -26.88 2.01
N GLN A 63 -22.48 -27.07 1.09
CA GLN A 63 -22.47 -26.48 -0.24
C GLN A 63 -22.29 -24.96 -0.12
N GLU A 64 -21.19 -24.42 -0.65
CA GLU A 64 -20.86 -22.98 -0.70
C GLU A 64 -21.76 -22.15 -1.66
N ASP A 65 -22.98 -22.60 -1.95
CA ASP A 65 -23.82 -22.03 -3.03
C ASP A 65 -25.07 -21.24 -2.58
N GLU A 66 -25.32 -20.99 -1.28
CA GLU A 66 -26.56 -20.31 -0.85
C GLU A 66 -26.35 -19.06 0.02
N ILE A 67 -26.07 -17.92 -0.63
CA ILE A 67 -26.93 -16.72 -0.48
C ILE A 67 -27.08 -16.09 -1.88
N LEU A 68 -28.06 -16.60 -2.62
CA LEU A 68 -28.63 -15.93 -3.77
C LEU A 68 -29.22 -14.58 -3.33
N LYS A 69 -28.47 -13.48 -3.50
CA LYS A 69 -28.97 -12.10 -3.45
C LYS A 69 -29.92 -11.89 -4.63
N ILE A 70 -31.14 -12.40 -4.56
CA ILE A 70 -32.16 -12.17 -5.59
C ILE A 70 -32.75 -10.79 -5.34
N THR A 71 -32.09 -9.78 -5.89
CA THR A 71 -32.71 -8.50 -6.20
C THR A 71 -33.47 -8.67 -7.51
N SER A 72 -34.75 -8.33 -7.53
CA SER A 72 -35.56 -8.43 -8.74
C SER A 72 -34.97 -7.59 -9.88
N SER A 73 -35.22 -7.97 -11.14
CA SER A 73 -34.73 -7.18 -12.30
C SER A 73 -35.10 -5.70 -12.19
N GLN A 74 -36.30 -5.43 -11.66
CA GLN A 74 -36.80 -4.07 -11.46
C GLN A 74 -36.01 -3.30 -10.39
N GLU A 75 -35.66 -3.94 -9.28
CA GLU A 75 -34.83 -3.30 -8.23
C GLU A 75 -33.38 -3.07 -8.70
N ILE A 76 -32.83 -3.97 -9.54
CA ILE A 76 -31.51 -3.76 -10.16
C ILE A 76 -31.56 -2.53 -11.08
N GLU A 77 -32.58 -2.44 -11.93
CA GLU A 77 -32.78 -1.29 -12.81
C GLU A 77 -32.95 0.02 -12.03
N GLU A 78 -33.69 -0.01 -10.92
CA GLU A 78 -33.89 1.16 -10.04
C GLU A 78 -32.58 1.63 -9.40
N ILE A 79 -31.77 0.71 -8.86
CA ILE A 79 -30.46 1.05 -8.27
C ILE A 79 -29.52 1.66 -9.32
N ILE A 80 -29.48 1.09 -10.52
CA ILE A 80 -28.66 1.61 -11.63
C ILE A 80 -29.19 2.98 -12.10
N PHE A 81 -30.51 3.13 -12.19
CA PHE A 81 -31.14 4.40 -12.53
C PHE A 81 -30.82 5.50 -11.51
N ASP A 82 -30.91 5.20 -10.22
CA ASP A 82 -30.57 6.12 -9.13
C ASP A 82 -29.10 6.57 -9.21
N TYR A 83 -28.19 5.64 -9.52
CA TYR A 83 -26.77 5.94 -9.70
C TYR A 83 -26.52 6.93 -10.84
N ASN A 84 -27.19 6.71 -11.97
CA ASN A 84 -27.01 7.48 -13.20
C ASN A 84 -27.71 8.84 -13.19
N THR A 85 -28.78 8.99 -12.40
CA THR A 85 -29.58 10.23 -12.34
C THR A 85 -29.23 11.13 -11.17
N THR A 86 -28.55 10.60 -10.16
CA THR A 86 -28.09 11.39 -9.01
C THR A 86 -27.04 12.43 -9.43
N SER A 87 -27.35 13.71 -9.22
CA SER A 87 -26.39 14.81 -9.41
C SER A 87 -25.41 15.00 -8.25
N LYS A 88 -25.75 14.46 -7.07
CA LYS A 88 -24.94 14.58 -5.85
C LYS A 88 -23.90 13.48 -5.74
N ASN A 89 -22.64 13.85 -5.99
CA ASN A 89 -21.47 12.97 -5.90
C ASN A 89 -21.40 12.13 -4.60
N LYS A 90 -21.68 12.72 -3.43
CA LYS A 90 -21.68 12.01 -2.13
C LYS A 90 -22.79 10.95 -2.00
N ASP A 91 -23.90 11.08 -2.72
CA ASP A 91 -24.97 10.10 -2.70
C ASP A 91 -24.67 8.93 -3.65
N ARG A 92 -23.97 9.20 -4.76
CA ARG A 92 -23.48 8.16 -5.69
C ARG A 92 -22.56 7.14 -5.00
N THR A 93 -21.69 7.60 -4.09
CA THR A 93 -20.83 6.67 -3.33
C THR A 93 -21.60 5.77 -2.38
N LYS A 94 -22.74 6.22 -1.82
CA LYS A 94 -23.64 5.37 -1.01
C LYS A 94 -24.43 4.40 -1.87
N ILE A 95 -24.81 4.82 -3.08
CA ILE A 95 -25.46 3.94 -4.05
C ILE A 95 -24.48 2.83 -4.47
N ILE A 96 -23.18 3.10 -4.58
CA ILE A 96 -22.17 2.06 -4.82
C ILE A 96 -22.14 1.01 -3.69
N ASP A 97 -22.31 1.40 -2.42
CA ASP A 97 -22.43 0.41 -1.33
C ASP A 97 -23.65 -0.50 -1.52
N LYS A 98 -24.78 0.10 -1.91
CA LYS A 98 -25.99 -0.66 -2.24
C LYS A 98 -25.74 -1.59 -3.42
N ILE A 99 -25.09 -1.10 -4.48
CA ILE A 99 -24.72 -1.90 -5.65
C ILE A 99 -23.91 -3.13 -5.22
N ALA A 100 -22.84 -2.96 -4.44
CA ALA A 100 -22.03 -4.06 -3.92
C ALA A 100 -22.82 -5.02 -3.01
N THR A 101 -23.81 -4.49 -2.30
CA THR A 101 -24.64 -5.27 -1.38
C THR A 101 -25.73 -6.07 -2.09
N PHE A 102 -26.31 -5.58 -3.18
CA PHE A 102 -27.55 -6.15 -3.73
C PHE A 102 -27.40 -6.73 -5.14
N LEU A 103 -26.42 -6.30 -5.95
CA LEU A 103 -26.30 -6.80 -7.31
C LEU A 103 -25.66 -8.20 -7.37
N PRO A 104 -26.10 -9.05 -8.31
CA PRO A 104 -25.44 -10.33 -8.58
C PRO A 104 -24.04 -10.09 -9.15
N ASN A 105 -23.10 -11.01 -8.85
CA ASN A 105 -21.67 -10.82 -9.09
C ASN A 105 -21.29 -10.48 -10.54
N ASN A 106 -22.03 -11.01 -11.53
CA ASN A 106 -21.78 -10.73 -12.95
C ASN A 106 -22.17 -9.30 -13.35
N VAL A 107 -23.34 -8.81 -12.90
CA VAL A 107 -23.80 -7.44 -13.16
C VAL A 107 -22.98 -6.43 -12.36
N LEU A 108 -22.68 -6.78 -11.10
CA LEU A 108 -21.86 -5.97 -10.21
C LEU A 108 -20.49 -5.67 -10.82
N GLU A 109 -19.80 -6.69 -11.33
CA GLU A 109 -18.45 -6.51 -11.87
C GLU A 109 -18.43 -5.58 -13.08
N GLU A 110 -19.32 -5.78 -14.06
CA GLU A 110 -19.42 -4.90 -15.24
C GLU A 110 -19.68 -3.45 -14.85
N LEU A 111 -20.61 -3.22 -13.93
CA LEU A 111 -20.93 -1.87 -13.47
C LEU A 111 -19.76 -1.23 -12.72
N LEU A 112 -19.07 -1.98 -11.84
CA LEU A 112 -17.89 -1.46 -11.15
C LEU A 112 -16.74 -1.16 -12.11
N LYS A 113 -16.55 -1.98 -13.16
CA LYS A 113 -15.58 -1.70 -14.22
C LYS A 113 -15.90 -0.38 -14.92
N GLU A 114 -17.16 -0.18 -15.32
CA GLU A 114 -17.62 1.06 -15.94
C GLU A 114 -17.39 2.29 -15.05
N ILE A 115 -17.79 2.20 -13.77
CA ILE A 115 -17.59 3.25 -12.78
C ILE A 115 -16.10 3.57 -12.62
N ALA A 116 -15.25 2.55 -12.45
CA ALA A 116 -13.81 2.74 -12.30
C ALA A 116 -13.18 3.44 -13.52
N PHE A 117 -13.74 3.25 -14.72
CA PHE A 117 -13.22 3.88 -15.93
C PHE A 117 -13.72 5.29 -16.16
N GLN A 118 -15.02 5.52 -16.02
CA GLN A 118 -15.68 6.67 -16.63
C GLN A 118 -16.20 7.69 -15.61
N ASP A 119 -16.31 7.33 -14.34
CA ASP A 119 -16.96 8.21 -13.39
C ASP A 119 -16.19 9.52 -13.21
N SER A 120 -16.89 10.65 -13.31
CA SER A 120 -16.27 11.96 -13.10
C SER A 120 -15.81 12.16 -11.65
N TYR A 121 -16.51 11.56 -10.69
CA TYR A 121 -16.19 11.72 -9.27
C TYR A 121 -15.14 10.71 -8.81
N THR A 122 -14.04 11.22 -8.29
CA THR A 122 -12.87 10.41 -7.95
C THR A 122 -13.15 9.40 -6.85
N LEU A 123 -14.04 9.72 -5.90
CA LEU A 123 -14.41 8.77 -4.83
C LEU A 123 -15.24 7.60 -5.36
N CYS A 124 -16.09 7.80 -6.37
CA CYS A 124 -16.81 6.71 -7.03
C CYS A 124 -15.81 5.77 -7.70
N ARG A 125 -14.86 6.31 -8.47
CA ARG A 125 -13.79 5.50 -9.11
C ARG A 125 -12.96 4.74 -8.08
N ALA A 126 -12.52 5.42 -7.02
CA ALA A 126 -11.68 4.83 -5.98
C ALA A 126 -12.41 3.69 -5.24
N LYS A 127 -13.69 3.88 -4.96
CA LYS A 127 -14.55 2.89 -4.32
C LYS A 127 -14.79 1.68 -5.22
N ALA A 128 -15.05 1.90 -6.51
CA ALA A 128 -15.19 0.82 -7.46
C ALA A 128 -13.90 0.00 -7.59
N VAL A 129 -12.75 0.66 -7.68
CA VAL A 129 -11.42 0.02 -7.66
C VAL A 129 -11.24 -0.84 -6.39
N SER A 130 -11.57 -0.30 -5.22
CA SER A 130 -11.48 -1.02 -3.95
C SER A 130 -12.32 -2.29 -3.93
N LEU A 131 -13.58 -2.21 -4.37
CA LEU A 131 -14.50 -3.35 -4.44
C LEU A 131 -14.09 -4.41 -5.46
N LEU A 132 -13.42 -4.00 -6.55
CA LEU A 132 -12.86 -4.93 -7.53
C LEU A 132 -11.59 -5.64 -7.00
N GLY A 133 -10.98 -5.16 -5.92
CA GLY A 133 -9.72 -5.68 -5.40
C GLY A 133 -9.76 -7.14 -4.96
N ASP A 134 -10.90 -7.63 -4.45
CA ASP A 134 -11.06 -9.05 -4.08
C ASP A 134 -10.97 -9.99 -5.29
N LYS A 135 -11.15 -9.46 -6.49
CA LYS A 135 -11.05 -10.16 -7.78
C LYS A 135 -9.82 -9.74 -8.57
N ALA A 136 -8.81 -9.15 -7.93
CA ALA A 136 -7.62 -8.63 -8.61
C ALA A 136 -6.88 -9.70 -9.44
N ASP A 137 -6.97 -10.98 -9.08
CA ASP A 137 -6.32 -12.08 -9.78
C ASP A 137 -7.02 -12.46 -11.11
N THR A 138 -8.25 -12.00 -11.34
CA THR A 138 -8.94 -12.19 -12.61
C THR A 138 -8.25 -11.37 -13.71
N PRO A 139 -7.87 -11.95 -14.87
CA PRO A 139 -7.06 -11.25 -15.88
C PRO A 139 -7.63 -9.91 -16.37
N GLU A 140 -8.96 -9.80 -16.46
CA GLU A 140 -9.61 -8.55 -16.85
C GLU A 140 -9.51 -7.47 -15.77
N ILE A 141 -9.80 -7.83 -14.51
CA ILE A 141 -9.71 -6.93 -13.37
C ILE A 141 -8.26 -6.53 -13.10
N LYS A 142 -7.32 -7.47 -13.19
CA LYS A 142 -5.88 -7.20 -13.09
C LYS A 142 -5.45 -6.12 -14.07
N ARG A 143 -5.81 -6.26 -15.35
CA ARG A 143 -5.49 -5.27 -16.40
C ARG A 143 -6.13 -3.91 -16.12
N LEU A 144 -7.38 -3.89 -15.68
CA LEU A 144 -8.05 -2.66 -15.27
C LEU A 144 -7.30 -1.98 -14.12
N LEU A 145 -6.97 -2.72 -13.07
CA LEU A 145 -6.25 -2.19 -11.92
C LEU A 145 -4.85 -1.68 -12.33
N ILE A 146 -4.09 -2.42 -13.13
CA ILE A 146 -2.81 -1.95 -13.66
C ILE A 146 -2.98 -0.62 -14.42
N GLN A 147 -4.02 -0.48 -15.24
CA GLN A 147 -4.31 0.78 -15.93
C GLN A 147 -4.68 1.91 -14.96
N LYS A 148 -5.39 1.61 -13.87
CA LYS A 148 -5.78 2.58 -12.84
C LYS A 148 -4.61 3.08 -11.98
N LEU A 149 -3.43 2.44 -12.05
CA LEU A 149 -2.20 3.02 -11.50
C LEU A 149 -1.86 4.36 -12.16
N ASP A 150 -2.40 4.67 -13.34
CA ASP A 150 -2.21 5.95 -14.03
C ASP A 150 -3.44 6.89 -13.94
N ASP A 151 -4.41 6.62 -13.05
CA ASP A 151 -5.53 7.52 -12.84
C ASP A 151 -5.05 8.92 -12.38
N SER A 152 -5.75 9.97 -12.81
CA SER A 152 -5.39 11.35 -12.45
C SER A 152 -5.49 11.60 -10.95
N SER A 153 -6.42 10.93 -10.27
CA SER A 153 -6.63 11.08 -8.83
C SER A 153 -5.63 10.23 -8.03
N PRO A 154 -4.83 10.82 -7.13
CA PRO A 154 -3.96 10.05 -6.24
C PRO A 154 -4.76 9.11 -5.32
N LYS A 155 -6.02 9.41 -5.02
CA LYS A 155 -6.89 8.56 -4.20
C LYS A 155 -7.26 7.27 -4.95
N VAL A 156 -7.55 7.37 -6.25
CA VAL A 156 -7.80 6.19 -7.09
C VAL A 156 -6.52 5.34 -7.21
N ARG A 157 -5.37 5.97 -7.46
CA ARG A 157 -4.08 5.26 -7.51
C ARG A 157 -3.75 4.55 -6.19
N LEU A 158 -4.03 5.19 -5.05
CA LEU A 158 -3.83 4.60 -3.73
C LEU A 158 -4.66 3.31 -3.56
N TRP A 159 -5.96 3.36 -3.85
CA TRP A 159 -6.85 2.20 -3.77
C TRP A 159 -6.48 1.12 -4.79
N THR A 160 -5.93 1.52 -5.93
CA THR A 160 -5.41 0.58 -6.92
C THR A 160 -4.22 -0.21 -6.37
N VAL A 161 -3.25 0.47 -5.76
CA VAL A 161 -2.09 -0.19 -5.12
C VAL A 161 -2.56 -1.10 -3.99
N TRP A 162 -3.49 -0.64 -3.16
CA TRP A 162 -4.10 -1.47 -2.12
C TRP A 162 -4.70 -2.75 -2.72
N SER A 163 -5.48 -2.64 -3.78
CA SER A 163 -6.14 -3.77 -4.44
C SER A 163 -5.16 -4.75 -5.09
N LEU A 164 -4.04 -4.25 -5.61
CA LEU A 164 -3.01 -5.08 -6.25
C LEU A 164 -2.06 -5.75 -5.26
N ARG A 165 -1.98 -5.30 -4.00
CA ARG A 165 -0.95 -5.77 -3.05
C ARG A 165 -0.98 -7.27 -2.77
N THR A 166 -2.16 -7.89 -2.82
CA THR A 166 -2.35 -9.32 -2.53
C THR A 166 -1.83 -10.21 -3.65
N ILE A 167 -1.61 -9.65 -4.85
CA ILE A 167 -1.15 -10.36 -6.04
C ILE A 167 0.16 -9.77 -6.58
N VAL A 168 0.96 -9.13 -5.73
CA VAL A 168 2.22 -8.48 -6.12
C VAL A 168 3.26 -9.47 -6.67
N TYR A 169 3.10 -10.78 -6.43
CA TYR A 169 3.92 -11.84 -7.01
C TYR A 169 3.60 -12.13 -8.48
N ASP A 170 2.48 -11.62 -9.00
CA ASP A 170 2.18 -11.68 -10.43
C ASP A 170 3.16 -10.77 -11.19
N PRO A 171 3.87 -11.29 -12.22
CA PRO A 171 4.90 -10.52 -12.92
C PRO A 171 4.40 -9.21 -13.54
N GLU A 172 3.16 -9.16 -14.05
CA GLU A 172 2.62 -7.94 -14.67
C GLU A 172 2.38 -6.86 -13.59
N VAL A 173 1.87 -7.26 -12.42
CA VAL A 173 1.63 -6.36 -11.29
C VAL A 173 2.94 -5.87 -10.70
N TYR A 174 3.89 -6.79 -10.49
CA TYR A 174 5.23 -6.49 -10.03
C TYR A 174 5.91 -5.43 -10.90
N GLU A 175 5.96 -5.67 -12.22
CA GLU A 175 6.58 -4.76 -13.17
C GLU A 175 5.88 -3.40 -13.21
N ALA A 176 4.54 -3.39 -13.14
CA ALA A 176 3.75 -2.16 -13.13
C ALA A 176 4.07 -1.30 -11.88
N LEU A 177 4.12 -1.89 -10.69
CA LEU A 177 4.44 -1.19 -9.45
C LEU A 177 5.90 -0.70 -9.44
N ILE A 178 6.85 -1.51 -9.91
CA ILE A 178 8.25 -1.12 -10.04
C ILE A 178 8.41 0.06 -11.00
N LYS A 179 7.79 -0.02 -12.18
CA LYS A 179 7.78 1.08 -13.14
C LYS A 179 7.20 2.34 -12.49
N LYS A 180 6.08 2.20 -11.76
CA LYS A 180 5.38 3.35 -11.16
C LYS A 180 6.25 4.07 -10.15
N ILE A 181 6.93 3.35 -9.26
CA ILE A 181 7.77 3.98 -8.24
C ILE A 181 9.10 4.49 -8.80
N LYS A 182 9.69 3.80 -9.77
CA LYS A 182 10.98 4.17 -10.38
C LYS A 182 10.93 5.52 -11.09
N TYR A 183 9.80 5.86 -11.71
CA TYR A 183 9.60 7.16 -12.38
C TYR A 183 8.96 8.22 -11.47
N PHE A 184 9.08 8.04 -10.15
CA PHE A 184 8.70 8.98 -9.11
C PHE A 184 7.21 9.34 -9.15
N GLU A 185 6.38 8.44 -8.62
CA GLU A 185 5.00 8.73 -8.30
C GLU A 185 4.92 9.99 -7.41
N LYS A 186 4.07 10.94 -7.81
CA LYS A 186 4.04 12.29 -7.23
C LYS A 186 3.43 12.31 -5.83
N SER A 187 2.47 11.41 -5.58
CA SER A 187 1.83 11.32 -4.28
C SER A 187 2.71 10.56 -3.30
N LYS A 188 3.14 11.26 -2.25
CA LYS A 188 3.84 10.66 -1.11
C LYS A 188 3.08 9.44 -0.56
N ARG A 189 1.75 9.55 -0.37
CA ARG A 189 0.95 8.47 0.19
C ARG A 189 0.95 7.24 -0.74
N VAL A 190 0.83 7.45 -2.05
CA VAL A 190 0.89 6.34 -3.02
C VAL A 190 2.29 5.70 -3.02
N ASN A 191 3.38 6.48 -2.97
CA ASN A 191 4.74 5.95 -2.85
C ASN A 191 4.90 5.03 -1.65
N LEU A 192 4.45 5.48 -0.46
CA LEU A 192 4.55 4.68 0.75
C LEU A 192 3.79 3.35 0.64
N TRP A 193 2.64 3.33 -0.03
CA TRP A 193 1.88 2.11 -0.28
C TRP A 193 2.52 1.19 -1.31
N ILE A 194 3.13 1.74 -2.36
CA ILE A 194 3.88 0.93 -3.32
C ILE A 194 5.09 0.27 -2.61
N ILE A 195 5.82 1.03 -1.80
CA ILE A 195 6.96 0.50 -1.01
C ILE A 195 6.51 -0.63 -0.10
N ARG A 196 5.41 -0.46 0.66
CA ARG A 196 4.86 -1.51 1.52
C ARG A 196 4.39 -2.74 0.74
N SER A 197 3.82 -2.54 -0.44
CA SER A 197 3.32 -3.67 -1.25
C SER A 197 4.49 -4.48 -1.84
N LEU A 198 5.57 -3.81 -2.25
CA LEU A 198 6.76 -4.46 -2.79
C LEU A 198 7.69 -5.02 -1.71
N SER A 199 7.55 -4.58 -0.44
CA SER A 199 8.48 -4.97 0.62
C SER A 199 8.42 -6.45 0.99
N ASP A 200 7.31 -7.13 0.70
CA ASP A 200 7.21 -8.57 0.94
C ASP A 200 8.19 -9.37 0.06
N GLN A 201 8.67 -8.76 -1.03
CA GLN A 201 9.67 -9.31 -1.94
C GLN A 201 11.03 -8.63 -1.78
N ILE A 202 11.36 -8.09 -0.59
CA ILE A 202 12.63 -7.40 -0.35
C ILE A 202 13.88 -8.27 -0.56
N ASP A 203 13.74 -9.60 -0.64
CA ASP A 203 14.82 -10.52 -1.01
C ASP A 203 15.16 -10.49 -2.51
N ASP A 204 14.28 -9.96 -3.35
CA ASP A 204 14.56 -9.71 -4.77
C ASP A 204 15.52 -8.52 -4.91
N LYS A 205 16.64 -8.77 -5.59
CA LYS A 205 17.68 -7.79 -5.86
C LYS A 205 17.16 -6.56 -6.62
N THR A 206 16.19 -6.73 -7.50
CA THR A 206 15.54 -5.64 -8.24
C THR A 206 14.77 -4.69 -7.31
N ILE A 207 14.09 -5.23 -6.29
CA ILE A 207 13.40 -4.41 -5.27
C ILE A 207 14.44 -3.63 -4.46
N GLN A 208 15.49 -4.31 -3.99
CA GLN A 208 16.57 -3.69 -3.24
C GLN A 208 17.23 -2.54 -4.03
N ASP A 209 17.61 -2.79 -5.29
CA ASP A 209 18.23 -1.80 -6.16
C ASP A 209 17.28 -0.64 -6.45
N THR A 210 15.98 -0.91 -6.60
CA THR A 210 14.95 0.12 -6.75
C THR A 210 14.84 0.98 -5.49
N PHE A 211 14.83 0.38 -4.30
CA PHE A 211 14.75 1.12 -3.04
C PHE A 211 16.01 1.95 -2.78
N ILE A 212 17.19 1.44 -3.10
CA ILE A 212 18.45 2.19 -3.07
C ILE A 212 18.43 3.35 -4.07
N HIS A 213 17.92 3.12 -5.29
CA HIS A 213 17.74 4.19 -6.28
C HIS A 213 16.83 5.30 -5.73
N LEU A 214 15.71 4.93 -5.11
CA LEU A 214 14.79 5.90 -4.49
C LEU A 214 15.46 6.68 -3.38
N LEU A 215 16.23 6.05 -2.48
CA LEU A 215 17.01 6.76 -1.47
C LEU A 215 17.97 7.80 -2.08
N LYS A 216 18.61 7.47 -3.21
CA LYS A 216 19.51 8.37 -3.95
C LYS A 216 18.76 9.58 -4.56
N GLN A 217 17.46 9.48 -4.80
CA GLN A 217 16.60 10.60 -5.23
C GLN A 217 16.22 11.58 -4.10
N LYS A 218 16.71 11.36 -2.87
CA LYS A 218 16.45 12.21 -1.69
C LYS A 218 14.95 12.45 -1.43
N PRO A 219 14.15 11.38 -1.23
CA PRO A 219 12.72 11.52 -0.97
C PRO A 219 12.51 12.13 0.43
N ASP A 220 11.26 12.42 0.80
CA ASP A 220 10.96 12.99 2.11
C ASP A 220 11.36 12.05 3.27
N ASN A 221 11.46 12.60 4.48
CA ASN A 221 11.98 11.86 5.64
C ASN A 221 11.17 10.58 5.96
N GLU A 222 9.85 10.57 5.74
CA GLU A 222 9.02 9.40 6.02
C GLU A 222 9.31 8.28 5.02
N THR A 223 9.36 8.63 3.72
CA THR A 223 9.75 7.69 2.67
C THR A 223 11.16 7.14 2.90
N ARG A 224 12.14 7.98 3.28
CA ARG A 224 13.51 7.52 3.61
C ARG A 224 13.51 6.54 4.78
N LYS A 225 12.78 6.84 5.86
CA LYS A 225 12.66 5.94 7.02
C LYS A 225 12.06 4.59 6.62
N LEU A 226 11.00 4.57 5.80
CA LEU A 226 10.37 3.34 5.36
C LEU A 226 11.30 2.49 4.47
N LEU A 227 11.96 3.11 3.50
CA LEU A 227 12.93 2.43 2.64
C LEU A 227 14.07 1.81 3.46
N LEU A 228 14.63 2.58 4.39
CA LEU A 228 15.70 2.11 5.27
C LEU A 228 15.22 1.00 6.22
N PHE A 229 13.99 1.09 6.73
CA PHE A 229 13.42 0.03 7.57
C PHE A 229 13.45 -1.33 6.87
N TYR A 230 13.12 -1.39 5.58
CA TYR A 230 13.16 -2.65 4.82
C TYR A 230 14.58 -3.03 4.39
N LEU A 231 15.37 -2.09 3.86
CA LEU A 231 16.73 -2.38 3.40
C LEU A 231 17.66 -2.83 4.54
N LEU A 232 17.53 -2.24 5.73
CA LEU A 232 18.35 -2.60 6.90
C LEU A 232 18.07 -4.02 7.40
N GLN A 233 16.91 -4.61 7.10
CA GLN A 233 16.66 -6.03 7.38
C GLN A 233 17.54 -6.95 6.55
N LYS A 234 18.05 -6.47 5.40
CA LYS A 234 18.94 -7.18 4.49
C LYS A 234 20.41 -6.79 4.64
N SER A 235 20.75 -6.02 5.68
CA SER A 235 22.14 -5.60 5.96
C SER A 235 23.08 -6.71 6.42
N ASN A 236 22.62 -7.96 6.58
CA ASN A 236 23.52 -9.09 6.79
C ASN A 236 24.29 -9.48 5.52
N ASP A 237 23.83 -9.03 4.35
CA ASP A 237 24.57 -9.11 3.10
C ASP A 237 25.62 -7.98 3.04
N GLU A 238 26.87 -8.33 2.73
CA GLU A 238 28.01 -7.39 2.76
C GLU A 238 27.87 -6.27 1.73
N ASP A 239 27.37 -6.58 0.52
CA ASP A 239 27.16 -5.59 -0.53
C ASP A 239 26.08 -4.58 -0.12
N MET A 240 24.97 -5.06 0.44
CA MET A 240 23.90 -4.21 0.98
C MET A 240 24.40 -3.35 2.16
N ALA A 241 25.12 -3.94 3.11
CA ALA A 241 25.69 -3.23 4.25
C ALA A 241 26.63 -2.11 3.79
N THR A 242 27.46 -2.41 2.79
CA THR A 242 28.41 -1.47 2.19
C THR A 242 27.69 -0.31 1.51
N GLU A 243 26.69 -0.56 0.67
CA GLU A 243 25.87 0.49 0.06
C GLU A 243 25.18 1.39 1.11
N LEU A 244 24.61 0.79 2.15
CA LEU A 244 23.95 1.54 3.24
C LEU A 244 24.95 2.35 4.06
N SER A 245 26.19 1.86 4.24
CA SER A 245 27.26 2.60 4.90
C SER A 245 27.68 3.84 4.11
N PHE A 246 27.72 3.76 2.77
CA PHE A 246 27.99 4.92 1.92
C PHE A 246 26.82 5.89 1.89
N TYR A 247 25.58 5.39 1.94
CA TYR A 247 24.40 6.22 2.08
C TYR A 247 24.41 7.00 3.40
N MET A 248 24.71 6.34 4.53
CA MET A 248 24.82 6.94 5.87
C MET A 248 25.75 8.15 5.91
N LEU A 249 26.90 8.09 5.22
CA LEU A 249 27.85 9.21 5.14
C LEU A 249 27.30 10.47 4.45
N LYS A 250 26.25 10.30 3.62
CA LYS A 250 25.58 11.33 2.84
C LYS A 250 24.20 11.72 3.39
N GLU A 251 23.60 10.91 4.24
CA GLU A 251 22.33 11.24 4.91
C GLU A 251 22.49 12.58 5.64
N VAL A 252 21.45 13.42 5.64
CA VAL A 252 21.49 14.75 6.27
C VAL A 252 20.74 14.76 7.59
N ASN A 253 19.71 13.92 7.71
CA ASN A 253 18.92 13.79 8.91
C ASN A 253 19.67 12.96 9.96
N ARG A 254 20.05 13.60 11.07
CA ARG A 254 20.80 12.99 12.17
C ARG A 254 20.10 11.76 12.74
N GLU A 255 18.79 11.80 12.93
CA GLU A 255 18.03 10.69 13.50
C GLU A 255 18.02 9.49 12.56
N ILE A 256 17.77 9.70 11.26
CA ILE A 256 17.83 8.63 10.26
C ILE A 256 19.23 8.01 10.22
N ARG A 257 20.26 8.85 10.26
CA ARG A 257 21.65 8.39 10.27
C ARG A 257 21.98 7.52 11.48
N LYS A 258 21.53 7.92 12.68
CA LYS A 258 21.70 7.13 13.91
C LYS A 258 21.05 5.77 13.80
N GLU A 259 19.85 5.67 13.21
CA GLU A 259 19.20 4.37 12.98
C GLU A 259 20.02 3.45 12.06
N ILE A 260 20.66 4.01 11.03
CA ILE A 260 21.58 3.24 10.18
C ILE A 260 22.80 2.78 10.99
N VAL A 261 23.44 3.67 11.76
CA VAL A 261 24.60 3.35 12.61
C VAL A 261 24.28 2.22 13.58
N LYS A 262 23.16 2.30 14.30
CA LYS A 262 22.73 1.28 15.28
C LYS A 262 22.66 -0.12 14.67
N LYS A 263 22.23 -0.22 13.41
CA LYS A 263 22.16 -1.52 12.73
C LYS A 263 23.53 -1.95 12.21
N LEU A 264 24.28 -1.05 11.57
CA LEU A 264 25.53 -1.38 10.91
C LEU A 264 26.69 -1.69 11.87
N VAL A 265 26.69 -1.13 13.08
CA VAL A 265 27.73 -1.41 14.09
C VAL A 265 27.75 -2.87 14.56
N LEU A 266 26.62 -3.57 14.40
CA LEU A 266 26.51 -4.98 14.75
C LEU A 266 27.16 -5.91 13.72
N LEU A 267 27.65 -5.37 12.60
CA LEU A 267 28.20 -6.11 11.47
C LEU A 267 29.72 -6.04 11.47
N ASP A 268 30.37 -7.16 11.13
CA ASP A 268 31.83 -7.29 11.17
C ASP A 268 32.51 -7.07 9.80
N PHE A 269 31.92 -6.24 8.93
CA PHE A 269 32.46 -5.96 7.59
C PHE A 269 33.49 -4.83 7.59
N GLU A 270 34.62 -5.01 6.88
CA GLU A 270 35.74 -4.07 6.88
C GLU A 270 35.33 -2.69 6.33
N ASP A 271 34.63 -2.66 5.20
CA ASP A 271 34.17 -1.43 4.55
C ASP A 271 33.14 -0.66 5.40
N VAL A 272 32.30 -1.40 6.14
CA VAL A 272 31.33 -0.80 7.06
C VAL A 272 32.05 -0.16 8.25
N ARG A 273 33.03 -0.85 8.85
CA ARG A 273 33.86 -0.29 9.94
C ARG A 273 34.58 0.98 9.50
N TYR A 274 35.18 0.95 8.31
CA TYR A 274 35.84 2.13 7.73
C TYR A 274 34.87 3.31 7.60
N SER A 275 33.66 3.08 7.09
CA SER A 275 32.64 4.12 6.96
C SER A 275 32.16 4.67 8.30
N LEU A 276 31.98 3.81 9.32
CA LEU A 276 31.63 4.22 10.68
C LEU A 276 32.72 5.10 11.32
N GLU A 277 34.00 4.69 11.21
CA GLU A 277 35.12 5.51 11.68
C GLU A 277 35.19 6.86 10.98
N LYS A 278 34.99 6.87 9.66
CA LYS A 278 34.99 8.09 8.85
C LYS A 278 33.86 9.02 9.27
N LEU A 279 32.69 8.48 9.59
CA LEU A 279 31.56 9.25 10.11
C LEU A 279 31.92 9.90 11.45
N TYR A 280 32.45 9.12 12.41
CA TYR A 280 32.86 9.63 13.71
C TYR A 280 33.91 10.75 13.59
N LYS A 281 34.94 10.55 12.78
CA LYS A 281 36.00 11.57 12.56
C LYS A 281 35.43 12.87 11.97
N LYS A 282 34.40 12.78 11.13
CA LYS A 282 33.75 13.93 10.48
C LYS A 282 32.83 14.69 11.44
N GLU A 283 32.00 13.99 12.22
CA GLU A 283 30.94 14.61 13.01
C GLU A 283 31.36 14.91 14.45
N ARG A 284 32.33 14.15 14.99
CA ARG A 284 32.73 14.21 16.41
C ARG A 284 31.54 14.09 17.36
N ASP A 285 30.52 13.34 16.96
CA ASP A 285 29.31 13.11 17.74
C ASP A 285 29.59 12.01 18.76
N GLU A 286 29.54 12.35 20.04
CA GLU A 286 29.80 11.41 21.14
C GLU A 286 28.72 10.32 21.22
N GLU A 287 27.47 10.57 20.82
CA GLU A 287 26.46 9.52 20.79
C GLU A 287 26.77 8.48 19.71
N ILE A 288 27.25 8.92 18.54
CA ILE A 288 27.70 8.01 17.46
C ILE A 288 28.97 7.27 17.89
N LYS A 289 29.87 7.94 18.60
CA LYS A 289 31.06 7.31 19.16
C LYS A 289 30.71 6.22 20.16
N ASP A 290 29.77 6.48 21.07
CA ASP A 290 29.33 5.51 22.07
C ASP A 290 28.63 4.31 21.43
N LEU A 291 27.94 4.52 20.31
CA LEU A 291 27.41 3.41 19.50
C LEU A 291 28.53 2.56 18.88
N ILE A 292 29.57 3.20 18.32
CA ILE A 292 30.69 2.52 17.63
C ILE A 292 31.66 1.85 18.61
N TYR A 293 31.92 2.50 19.74
CA TYR A 293 32.85 2.10 20.78
C TYR A 293 32.13 2.10 22.14
N PRO A 294 31.21 1.16 22.38
CA PRO A 294 30.51 1.09 23.66
C PRO A 294 31.53 0.94 24.78
N THR A 295 31.49 1.86 25.75
CA THR A 295 32.34 1.79 26.93
C THR A 295 31.94 0.55 27.74
N SER A 296 32.94 -0.27 28.05
CA SER A 296 32.81 -1.57 28.74
C SER A 296 32.42 -1.42 30.20
#